data_AF-A0A699T7Z4-F1
#
_entry.id   AF-A0A699T7Z4-F1
#
_cell.length_a   1.000
_cell.length_b   1.000
_cell.length_c   1.000
_cell.angle_alpha   90.00
_cell.angle_beta   90.00
_cell.angle_gamma   90.00
#
_symmetry.space_group_name_H-M   'P 1'
#
loop_
_entity.id
_entity.type
_entity.pdbx_description
1 polymer ?
#
loop_
_entity_poly.entity_id
_entity_poly.type
_entity_poly.pdbx_seq_one_letter_code
_entity_poly.pdbx_strand_id
1 'polypeptide(L)'
;TAKNQRTRTCYECGSLRHYKGECLIVKFHKHVDMIHGRVRASKPKIIQDAIEIATKLKNKKISTLVECQTENKKRLDKLLRTIRTNDSRTRGKTLAELTLQGVGRRNITADLSRCALNATITMMVHVLPNATSTTDLAI
;
A
#
# COMPACT_ATOMS: atom_id res chain seq x y z
N THR A 1 -61.35 22.81 41.21
CA THR A 1 -60.22 23.63 40.72
C THR A 1 -59.27 22.74 39.94
N ALA A 2 -59.33 22.75 38.60
CA ALA A 2 -58.48 21.89 37.77
C ALA A 2 -57.06 22.45 37.73
N LYS A 3 -56.09 21.74 38.31
CA LYS A 3 -54.67 22.09 38.24
C LYS A 3 -54.19 21.89 36.80
N ASN A 4 -54.03 23.00 36.06
CA ASN A 4 -53.32 23.04 34.79
C ASN A 4 -51.86 22.57 35.00
N GLN A 5 -51.63 21.27 34.84
CA GLN A 5 -50.30 20.69 34.76
C GLN A 5 -49.81 20.88 33.32
N ARG A 6 -49.18 22.03 33.04
CA ARG A 6 -48.39 22.20 31.81
C ARG A 6 -47.35 21.09 31.77
N THR A 7 -47.63 20.05 31.02
CA THR A 7 -46.75 18.90 30.89
C THR A 7 -45.57 19.36 30.02
N ARG A 8 -44.39 19.48 30.62
CA ARG A 8 -43.16 19.91 29.92
C ARG A 8 -42.94 19.03 28.69
N THR A 9 -42.95 19.62 27.50
CA THR A 9 -42.59 19.00 26.21
C THR A 9 -41.14 19.32 25.86
N CYS A 10 -40.39 18.33 25.41
CA CYS A 10 -39.11 18.56 24.77
C CYS A 10 -39.32 19.09 23.34
N TYR A 11 -38.87 20.31 23.06
CA TYR A 11 -39.06 20.96 21.74
C TYR A 11 -38.33 20.26 20.59
N GLU A 12 -37.33 19.42 20.88
CA GLU A 12 -36.50 18.75 19.86
C GLU A 12 -37.11 17.44 19.36
N CYS A 13 -37.83 16.72 20.24
CA CYS A 13 -38.44 15.42 19.92
C CYS A 13 -39.97 15.38 20.05
N GLY A 14 -40.59 16.48 20.48
CA GLY A 14 -42.03 16.59 20.71
C GLY A 14 -42.57 15.78 21.90
N SER A 15 -41.71 15.02 22.59
CA SER A 15 -42.15 14.13 23.68
C SER A 15 -42.27 14.84 25.02
N LEU A 16 -43.20 14.37 25.85
CA LEU A 16 -43.47 14.92 27.17
C LEU A 16 -42.45 14.44 28.22
N ARG A 17 -42.35 15.16 29.34
CA ARG A 17 -41.68 14.80 30.61
C ARG A 17 -40.15 14.86 30.70
N HIS A 18 -39.44 15.41 29.71
CA HIS A 18 -37.98 15.55 29.81
C HIS A 18 -37.43 16.83 29.18
N TYR A 19 -36.23 17.22 29.57
CA TYR A 19 -35.52 18.40 29.06
C TYR A 19 -34.64 18.04 27.84
N LYS A 20 -34.22 19.04 27.06
CA LYS A 20 -33.32 18.86 25.91
C LYS A 20 -32.04 18.06 26.23
N GLY A 21 -31.48 18.22 27.43
CA GLY A 21 -30.28 17.48 27.86
C GLY A 21 -30.51 15.97 28.09
N GLU A 22 -31.76 15.57 28.33
CA GLU A 22 -32.17 14.19 28.54
C GLU A 22 -32.73 13.54 27.27
N CYS A 23 -33.04 14.36 26.26
CA CYS A 23 -33.60 13.91 24.99
C CYS A 23 -32.60 13.00 24.25
N LEU A 24 -32.97 11.72 24.12
CA LEU A 24 -32.16 10.73 23.42
C LEU A 24 -32.00 11.07 21.94
N ILE A 25 -33.03 11.63 21.29
CA ILE A 25 -32.97 12.02 19.87
C ILE A 25 -31.83 13.03 19.65
N VAL A 26 -31.70 14.03 20.52
CA VAL A 26 -30.62 15.03 20.45
C VAL A 26 -29.26 14.39 20.70
N LYS A 27 -29.18 13.44 21.65
CA LYS A 27 -27.93 12.69 21.91
C LYS A 27 -27.53 11.82 20.71
N PHE A 28 -28.49 11.16 20.07
CA PHE A 28 -28.24 10.36 18.86
C PHE A 28 -27.75 11.22 17.69
N HIS A 29 -28.39 12.37 17.41
CA HIS A 29 -27.93 13.28 16.35
C HIS A 29 -26.49 13.73 16.58
N LYS A 30 -26.15 14.18 17.79
CA LYS A 30 -24.77 14.57 18.14
C LYS A 30 -23.77 13.43 17.95
N HIS A 31 -24.16 12.21 18.30
CA HIS A 31 -23.30 11.04 18.14
C HIS A 31 -23.08 10.70 16.65
N VAL A 32 -24.13 10.77 15.84
CA VAL A 32 -24.06 10.58 14.38
C VAL A 32 -23.17 11.66 13.75
N ASP A 33 -23.32 12.92 14.13
CA ASP A 33 -22.49 14.03 13.63
C ASP A 33 -21.02 13.82 13.99
N MET A 34 -20.72 13.35 15.20
CA MET A 34 -19.36 13.02 15.62
C MET A 34 -18.76 11.87 14.80
N ILE A 35 -19.53 10.80 14.55
CA ILE A 35 -19.08 9.68 13.71
C ILE A 35 -18.84 10.17 12.28
N HIS A 36 -19.79 10.90 11.71
CA HIS A 36 -19.69 11.41 10.36
C HIS A 36 -18.47 12.33 10.20
N GLY A 37 -18.22 13.21 11.18
CA GLY A 37 -17.02 14.05 11.23
C GLY A 37 -15.73 13.23 11.27
N ARG A 38 -15.66 12.20 12.13
CA ARG A 38 -14.49 11.29 12.20
C ARG A 38 -14.27 10.52 10.90
N VAL A 39 -15.33 10.00 10.29
CA VAL A 39 -15.26 9.27 9.01
C VAL A 39 -14.78 10.19 7.89
N ARG A 40 -15.31 11.41 7.81
CA ARG A 40 -14.90 12.39 6.80
C ARG A 40 -13.46 12.86 6.99
N ALA A 41 -12.97 12.93 8.22
CA ALA A 41 -11.57 13.27 8.52
C ALA A 41 -10.59 12.11 8.29
N SER A 42 -11.02 10.86 8.52
CA SER A 42 -10.16 9.67 8.38
C SER A 42 -10.03 9.18 6.95
N LYS A 43 -11.09 9.24 6.13
CA LYS A 43 -11.04 8.82 4.72
C LYS A 43 -9.91 9.48 3.92
N PRO A 44 -9.70 10.81 3.97
CA PRO A 44 -8.56 11.45 3.30
C PRO A 44 -7.20 10.96 3.79
N LYS A 45 -7.04 10.69 5.10
CA LYS A 45 -5.78 10.18 5.69
C LYS A 45 -5.46 8.79 5.19
N ILE A 46 -6.43 7.88 5.18
CA ILE A 46 -6.26 6.50 4.70
C ILE A 46 -5.84 6.48 3.21
N ILE A 47 -6.44 7.35 2.39
CA ILE A 47 -6.07 7.46 0.97
C ILE A 47 -4.64 7.99 0.82
N GLN A 48 -4.23 9.00 1.61
CA GLN A 48 -2.86 9.53 1.60
C GLN A 48 -1.84 8.45 2.01
N ASP A 49 -2.11 7.71 3.08
CA ASP A 49 -1.24 6.63 3.56
C ASP A 49 -1.11 5.53 2.50
N ALA A 50 -2.20 5.15 1.84
CA ALA A 50 -2.19 4.17 0.76
C ALA A 50 -1.36 4.64 -0.44
N ILE A 51 -1.46 5.93 -0.81
CA ILE A 51 -0.64 6.54 -1.88
C ILE A 51 0.84 6.55 -1.50
N GLU A 52 1.17 6.87 -0.24
CA GLU A 52 2.55 6.86 0.25
C GLU A 52 3.16 5.46 0.17
N ILE A 53 2.43 4.44 0.64
CA ILE A 53 2.86 3.04 0.56
C ILE A 53 3.08 2.60 -0.89
N ALA A 54 2.12 2.89 -1.79
CA ALA A 54 2.23 2.55 -3.20
C ALA A 54 3.44 3.24 -3.86
N THR A 55 3.70 4.50 -3.51
CA THR A 55 4.81 5.28 -4.06
C THR A 55 6.16 4.77 -3.55
N LYS A 56 6.29 4.46 -2.25
CA LYS A 56 7.50 3.84 -1.69
C LYS A 56 7.82 2.51 -2.37
N LEU A 57 6.80 1.67 -2.56
CA LEU A 57 6.96 0.37 -3.24
C LEU A 57 7.41 0.54 -4.69
N LYS A 58 6.79 1.47 -5.44
CA LYS A 58 7.16 1.77 -6.82
C LYS A 58 8.60 2.27 -6.92
N ASN A 59 8.99 3.23 -6.07
CA ASN A 59 10.35 3.80 -6.07
C ASN A 59 11.40 2.72 -5.77
N LYS A 60 11.12 1.83 -4.81
CA LYS A 60 11.98 0.67 -4.53
C LYS A 60 12.13 -0.24 -5.75
N LYS A 61 11.03 -0.57 -6.43
CA LYS A 61 11.06 -1.37 -7.67
C LYS A 61 11.86 -0.69 -8.79
N ILE A 62 11.69 0.61 -8.98
CA ILE A 62 12.44 1.38 -9.99
C ILE A 62 13.94 1.37 -9.66
N SER A 63 14.33 1.63 -8.40
CA SER A 63 15.75 1.58 -7.98
C SER A 63 16.37 0.22 -8.28
N THR A 64 15.70 -0.87 -7.91
CA THR A 64 16.20 -2.23 -8.16
C THR A 64 16.32 -2.55 -9.64
N LEU A 65 15.41 -2.04 -10.48
CA LEU A 65 15.46 -2.24 -11.92
C LEU A 65 16.63 -1.48 -12.54
N VAL A 66 16.85 -0.23 -12.12
CA VAL A 66 17.96 0.61 -12.59
C VAL A 66 19.31 -0.01 -12.21
N GLU A 67 19.43 -0.51 -10.97
CA GLU A 67 20.63 -1.22 -10.51
C GLU A 67 20.88 -2.49 -11.34
N CYS A 68 19.85 -3.29 -11.58
CA CYS A 68 19.94 -4.50 -12.39
C CYS A 68 20.36 -4.21 -13.84
N GLN A 69 19.72 -3.22 -14.48
CA GLN A 69 20.07 -2.81 -15.85
C GLN A 69 21.52 -2.33 -15.94
N THR A 70 21.99 -1.60 -14.94
CA THR A 70 23.37 -1.10 -14.88
C THR A 70 24.37 -2.25 -14.79
N GLU A 71 24.09 -3.26 -13.96
CA GLU A 71 24.93 -4.45 -13.83
C GLU A 71 24.93 -5.30 -15.11
N ASN A 72 23.77 -5.51 -15.72
CA ASN A 72 23.65 -6.22 -17.00
C ASN A 72 24.44 -5.51 -18.12
N LYS A 73 24.38 -4.17 -18.17
CA LYS A 73 25.18 -3.38 -19.11
C LYS A 73 26.68 -3.56 -18.91
N LYS A 74 27.18 -3.53 -17.66
CA LYS A 74 28.60 -3.78 -17.36
C LYS A 74 29.07 -5.16 -17.82
N ARG A 75 28.24 -6.19 -17.61
CA ARG A 75 28.53 -7.56 -18.06
C ARG A 75 28.58 -7.66 -19.58
N LEU A 76 27.62 -7.02 -20.25
CA LEU A 76 27.58 -6.95 -21.71
C LEU A 76 28.85 -6.27 -22.26
N ASP A 77 29.25 -5.13 -21.69
CA ASP A 77 30.45 -4.41 -22.13
C ASP A 77 31.72 -5.24 -21.94
N LYS A 78 31.86 -5.94 -20.81
CA LYS A 78 32.98 -6.86 -20.56
C LYS A 78 33.02 -7.96 -21.62
N LEU A 79 31.86 -8.53 -21.92
CA LEU A 79 31.70 -9.64 -22.84
C LEU A 79 31.97 -9.23 -24.30
N LEU A 80 31.52 -8.03 -24.71
CA LEU A 80 31.87 -7.41 -25.99
C LEU A 80 33.38 -7.17 -26.14
N ARG A 81 34.07 -6.74 -25.06
CA ARG A 81 35.53 -6.60 -25.08
C ARG A 81 36.22 -7.95 -25.29
N THR A 82 35.76 -9.01 -24.63
CA THR A 82 36.33 -10.37 -24.78
C THR A 82 36.14 -10.94 -26.20
N ILE A 83 35.00 -10.69 -26.85
CA ILE A 83 34.79 -11.09 -28.26
C ILE A 83 35.79 -10.40 -29.19
N ARG A 84 36.08 -9.12 -28.95
CA ARG A 84 37.01 -8.32 -29.75
C ARG A 84 38.47 -8.79 -29.64
N THR A 85 38.84 -9.52 -28.59
CA THR A 85 40.23 -9.95 -28.32
C THR A 85 40.61 -11.36 -28.84
N ASN A 86 39.82 -11.94 -29.76
CA ASN A 86 40.23 -13.04 -30.67
C ASN A 86 40.78 -14.36 -30.06
N ASP A 87 40.03 -15.00 -29.15
CA ASP A 87 40.13 -16.46 -28.99
C ASP A 87 38.94 -17.15 -29.68
N SER A 88 39.20 -17.98 -30.69
CA SER A 88 38.18 -18.56 -31.59
C SER A 88 37.23 -19.51 -30.86
N ARG A 89 37.71 -20.19 -29.81
CA ARG A 89 36.91 -21.09 -28.96
C ARG A 89 35.98 -20.33 -28.01
N THR A 90 36.41 -19.16 -27.53
CA THR A 90 35.65 -18.32 -26.62
C THR A 90 34.55 -17.56 -27.35
N ARG A 91 34.80 -17.07 -28.58
CA ARG A 91 33.80 -16.33 -29.40
C ARG A 91 32.50 -17.11 -29.59
N GLY A 92 32.55 -18.42 -29.89
CA GLY A 92 31.35 -19.23 -30.12
C GLY A 92 30.45 -19.36 -28.88
N LYS A 93 31.03 -19.63 -27.71
CA LYS A 93 30.30 -19.67 -26.42
C LYS A 93 29.71 -18.30 -26.06
N THR A 94 30.48 -17.26 -26.28
CA THR A 94 30.11 -15.88 -25.93
C THR A 94 29.02 -15.29 -26.85
N LEU A 95 29.01 -15.65 -28.14
CA LEU A 95 27.95 -15.26 -29.07
C LEU A 95 26.63 -15.97 -28.74
N ALA A 96 26.68 -17.22 -28.28
CA ALA A 96 25.51 -17.95 -27.81
C ALA A 96 24.93 -17.34 -26.52
N GLU A 97 25.76 -16.86 -25.59
CA GLU A 97 25.31 -16.16 -24.39
C GLU A 97 24.70 -14.78 -24.69
N LEU A 98 25.26 -14.03 -25.65
CA LEU A 98 24.63 -12.82 -26.22
C LEU A 98 23.30 -13.13 -26.92
N THR A 99 23.24 -14.25 -27.64
CA THR A 99 22.03 -14.69 -28.34
C THR A 99 20.98 -15.14 -27.35
N LEU A 100 21.33 -15.76 -26.22
CA LEU A 100 20.39 -16.07 -25.15
C LEU A 100 19.88 -14.81 -24.45
N GLN A 101 20.75 -13.82 -24.22
CA GLN A 101 20.39 -12.51 -23.64
C GLN A 101 19.62 -11.61 -24.63
N GLY A 102 19.85 -11.75 -25.94
CA GLY A 102 19.28 -10.90 -27.01
C GLY A 102 18.10 -11.49 -27.78
N VAL A 103 17.97 -12.82 -27.86
CA VAL A 103 16.79 -13.53 -28.41
C VAL A 103 15.69 -13.70 -27.35
N GLY A 104 16.02 -13.44 -26.08
CA GLY A 104 15.03 -13.04 -25.09
C GLY A 104 14.42 -11.71 -25.49
N ARG A 105 13.34 -11.77 -26.28
CA ARG A 105 12.50 -10.65 -26.70
C ARG A 105 12.40 -9.64 -25.57
N ARG A 106 12.61 -8.36 -25.89
CA ARG A 106 12.39 -7.14 -25.09
C ARG A 106 11.14 -7.16 -24.19
N ASN A 107 11.11 -8.00 -23.16
CA ASN A 107 10.04 -8.04 -22.17
C ASN A 107 10.63 -7.62 -20.84
N ILE A 108 10.35 -6.37 -20.50
CA ILE A 108 10.55 -5.79 -19.17
C ILE A 108 10.06 -6.76 -18.07
N THR A 109 9.13 -7.66 -18.38
CA THR A 109 8.56 -8.73 -17.55
C THR A 109 9.49 -9.89 -17.15
N ALA A 110 10.49 -10.29 -17.96
CA ALA A 110 11.35 -11.46 -17.63
C ALA A 110 12.59 -11.11 -16.81
N ASP A 111 13.21 -9.94 -17.06
CA ASP A 111 14.22 -9.38 -16.14
C ASP A 111 13.59 -9.00 -14.80
N LEU A 112 12.30 -8.63 -14.82
CA LEU A 112 11.48 -8.60 -13.63
C LEU A 112 11.46 -9.94 -12.90
N SER A 113 11.54 -11.12 -13.55
CA SER A 113 11.41 -12.41 -12.85
C SER A 113 12.61 -12.73 -11.95
N ARG A 114 13.84 -12.40 -12.36
CA ARG A 114 15.05 -12.65 -11.56
C ARG A 114 15.25 -11.61 -10.45
N CYS A 115 14.84 -10.36 -10.68
CA CYS A 115 14.79 -9.33 -9.63
C CYS A 115 13.54 -9.46 -8.72
N ALA A 116 12.40 -9.94 -9.23
CA ALA A 116 11.17 -10.13 -8.46
C ALA A 116 11.24 -11.36 -7.56
N LEU A 117 11.94 -12.43 -7.94
CA LEU A 117 12.16 -13.58 -7.04
C LEU A 117 12.84 -13.14 -5.73
N ASN A 118 13.83 -12.24 -5.84
CA ASN A 118 14.55 -11.69 -4.69
C ASN A 118 13.67 -10.73 -3.86
N ALA A 119 12.81 -9.93 -4.51
CA ALA A 119 11.89 -9.02 -3.85
C ALA A 119 10.70 -9.74 -3.17
N THR A 120 10.20 -10.85 -3.75
CA THR A 120 9.14 -11.70 -3.19
C THR A 120 9.60 -12.40 -1.91
N ILE A 121 10.87 -12.82 -1.83
CA ILE A 121 11.48 -13.34 -0.60
C ILE A 121 11.54 -12.25 0.49
N THR A 122 11.92 -11.01 0.17
CA THR A 122 11.92 -9.90 1.15
C THR A 122 10.52 -9.44 1.56
N MET A 123 9.54 -9.44 0.65
CA MET A 123 8.17 -9.05 0.98
C MET A 123 7.45 -10.09 1.84
N MET A 124 7.68 -11.40 1.66
CA MET A 124 7.11 -12.40 2.57
C MET A 124 7.66 -12.28 4.00
N VAL A 125 8.89 -11.78 4.18
CA VAL A 125 9.46 -11.47 5.51
C VAL A 125 8.82 -10.24 6.16
N HIS A 126 8.31 -9.29 5.38
CA HIS A 126 7.63 -8.08 5.91
C HIS A 126 6.09 -8.15 5.89
N VAL A 127 5.51 -9.14 5.21
CA VAL A 127 4.05 -9.34 5.09
C VAL A 127 3.56 -10.51 5.95
N LEU A 128 4.43 -11.24 6.67
CA LEU A 128 3.97 -12.09 7.76
C LEU A 128 3.41 -11.16 8.86
N PRO A 129 2.08 -11.08 9.06
CA PRO A 129 1.57 -10.36 10.20
C PRO A 129 2.08 -11.13 11.41
N ASN A 130 2.67 -10.43 12.38
CA ASN A 130 2.76 -10.93 13.75
C ASN A 130 1.33 -11.30 14.17
N ALA A 131 0.97 -12.57 14.01
CA ALA A 131 -0.22 -13.18 14.58
C ALA A 131 0.02 -13.39 16.09
N THR A 132 0.31 -12.32 16.82
CA THR A 132 0.35 -12.27 18.28
C THR A 132 0.54 -10.83 18.72
N SER A 133 -0.58 -10.13 18.93
CA SER A 133 -0.79 -9.18 20.04
C SER A 133 -2.05 -8.35 19.75
N THR A 134 -3.19 -9.04 19.65
CA THR A 134 -4.51 -8.45 19.88
C THR A 134 -5.06 -9.05 21.16
N THR A 135 -4.68 -8.46 22.30
CA THR A 135 -5.47 -8.40 23.54
C THR A 135 -4.82 -7.34 24.41
N ASP A 136 -5.32 -6.10 24.29
CA ASP A 136 -5.60 -5.22 25.44
C ASP A 136 -6.09 -3.86 24.94
N LEU A 137 -7.37 -3.84 24.56
CA LEU A 137 -8.19 -2.65 24.70
C LEU A 137 -9.52 -3.09 25.31
N ALA A 138 -9.44 -3.53 26.57
CA ALA A 138 -10.61 -3.70 27.41
C ALA A 138 -11.01 -2.33 27.95
N ILE A 139 -12.29 -2.01 27.70
CA ILE A 139 -13.10 -1.00 28.37
C ILE A 139 -13.23 -1.36 29.85
#